data_AF-W8BKN0-F1
#
_entry.id   AF-W8BKN0-F1
#
_cell.length_a   1.000
_cell.length_b   1.000
_cell.length_c   1.000
_cell.angle_alpha   90.00
_cell.angle_beta   90.00
_cell.angle_gamma   90.00
#
_symmetry.space_group_name_H-M   'P 1'
#
loop_
_entity.id
_entity.type
_entity.pdbx_description
1 polymer ?
#
loop_
_entity_poly.entity_id
_entity_poly.type
_entity_poly.pdbx_seq_one_letter_code
_entity_poly.pdbx_strand_id
1 'polypeptide(L)'
;MPIIVKTTSPTSLEEYAIIELQGDLEIRSGENIHDLFIGDLYYNKYGQPILVIGHHILQGREQKLEKPLAVLEKSRTKDKKALLNESGIVFDPNSTLNKTVDRTTLDTTVALENKSRHSTEYIVRAICTKKLTFKSRPKPIIANVSITV
;
A
#
# COMPACT_ATOMS: atom_id res chain seq x y z
N MET A 1 10.85 -11.02 -0.10
CA MET A 1 9.96 -9.85 0.04
C MET A 1 8.95 -9.85 -1.11
N PRO A 2 7.62 -9.89 -0.86
CA PRO A 2 6.64 -9.77 -1.94
C PRO A 2 6.51 -8.31 -2.36
N ILE A 3 6.87 -8.02 -3.61
CA ILE A 3 6.64 -6.70 -4.24
C ILE A 3 5.31 -6.80 -4.97
N ILE A 4 4.46 -5.77 -4.88
CA ILE A 4 3.18 -5.78 -5.59
C ILE A 4 3.25 -4.78 -6.74
N VAL A 5 2.85 -5.22 -7.93
CA VAL A 5 2.81 -4.38 -9.13
C VAL A 5 1.41 -4.32 -9.69
N LYS A 6 0.98 -3.12 -10.08
CA LYS A 6 -0.28 -2.93 -10.80
C LYS A 6 -0.14 -3.52 -12.21
N THR A 7 -1.14 -4.29 -12.61
CA THR A 7 -1.22 -4.87 -13.95
C THR A 7 -2.41 -4.29 -14.71
N THR A 8 -2.39 -4.43 -16.03
CA THR A 8 -3.49 -3.97 -16.87
C THR A 8 -4.71 -4.85 -16.66
N SER A 9 -5.76 -4.28 -16.06
CA SER A 9 -7.08 -4.91 -15.91
C SER A 9 -8.03 -4.34 -16.98
N PRO A 10 -8.81 -5.19 -17.67
CA PRO A 10 -9.89 -4.74 -18.55
C PRO A 10 -11.16 -4.33 -17.79
N THR A 11 -11.19 -4.46 -16.45
CA THR A 11 -12.37 -4.19 -15.61
C THR A 11 -12.22 -2.91 -14.81
N SER A 12 -13.29 -2.47 -14.14
CA SER A 12 -13.28 -1.30 -13.25
C SER A 12 -12.46 -1.51 -11.98
N LEU A 13 -12.20 -2.76 -11.60
CA LEU A 13 -11.38 -3.11 -10.45
C LEU A 13 -9.92 -3.30 -10.89
N GLU A 14 -9.01 -2.68 -10.15
CA GLU A 14 -7.58 -2.80 -10.42
C GLU A 14 -7.11 -4.25 -10.19
N GLU A 15 -6.25 -4.74 -11.08
CA GLU A 15 -5.64 -6.06 -10.96
C GLU A 15 -4.16 -5.90 -10.65
N TYR A 16 -3.71 -6.56 -9.59
CA TYR A 16 -2.35 -6.49 -9.10
C TYR A 16 -1.69 -7.87 -9.26
N ALA A 17 -0.37 -7.91 -9.39
CA ALA A 17 0.40 -9.15 -9.37
C ALA A 17 1.48 -9.09 -8.28
N ILE A 18 1.75 -10.23 -7.66
CA ILE A 18 2.86 -10.36 -6.71
C ILE A 18 4.12 -10.74 -7.46
N ILE A 19 5.20 -10.00 -7.24
CA ILE A 19 6.55 -10.37 -7.65
C ILE A 19 7.22 -11.10 -6.48
N GLU A 20 7.65 -12.33 -6.74
CA GLU A 20 8.48 -13.13 -5.83
C GLU A 20 9.90 -13.19 -6.39
N LEU A 21 10.83 -12.51 -5.70
CA LEU A 21 12.26 -12.58 -5.98
C LEU A 21 12.93 -13.57 -5.03
N GLN A 22 13.80 -14.44 -5.56
CA GLN A 22 14.68 -15.26 -4.75
C GLN A 22 15.95 -14.47 -4.41
N GLY A 23 16.06 -14.06 -3.14
CA GLY A 23 17.15 -13.22 -2.63
C GLY A 23 16.62 -11.88 -2.13
N ASP A 24 17.55 -10.97 -1.86
CA ASP A 24 17.27 -9.66 -1.30
C ASP A 24 17.52 -8.56 -2.34
N LEU A 25 16.75 -7.48 -2.24
CA LEU A 25 16.96 -6.28 -3.04
C LEU A 25 17.87 -5.34 -2.25
N GLU A 26 19.12 -5.20 -2.68
CA GLU A 26 20.09 -4.31 -2.07
C GLU A 26 20.14 -2.96 -2.77
N ILE A 27 20.09 -1.87 -1.99
CA ILE A 27 20.15 -0.50 -2.50
C ILE A 27 21.48 0.11 -2.05
N ARG A 28 22.26 0.58 -3.02
CA ARG A 28 23.62 1.08 -2.77
C ARG A 28 23.64 2.46 -2.11
N SER A 29 22.57 3.26 -2.23
CA SER A 29 22.55 4.67 -1.81
C SER A 29 22.09 4.93 -0.37
N GLY A 30 21.64 3.92 0.37
CA GLY A 30 21.09 4.14 1.73
C GLY A 30 19.82 5.00 1.78
N GLU A 31 19.28 5.39 0.62
CA GLU A 31 18.07 6.18 0.48
C GLU A 31 16.82 5.32 0.69
N ASN A 32 15.70 5.99 0.98
CA ASN A 32 14.41 5.34 1.07
C ASN A 32 14.02 4.75 -0.29
N ILE A 33 13.46 3.55 -0.28
CA ILE A 33 13.03 2.82 -1.50
C ILE A 33 11.79 3.48 -2.14
N HIS A 34 11.05 4.31 -1.38
CA HIS A 34 9.88 5.00 -1.90
C HIS A 34 10.23 5.88 -3.09
N ASP A 35 9.44 5.73 -4.16
CA ASP A 35 9.55 6.47 -5.43
C ASP A 35 10.88 6.29 -6.17
N LEU A 36 11.71 5.32 -5.78
CA LEU A 36 12.94 5.00 -6.49
C LEU A 36 12.64 4.11 -7.70
N PHE A 37 13.15 4.51 -8.86
CA PHE A 37 13.18 3.66 -10.03
C PHE A 37 14.17 2.50 -9.82
N ILE A 38 13.64 1.29 -9.67
CA ILE A 38 14.44 0.08 -9.44
C ILE A 38 14.78 -0.63 -10.76
N GLY A 39 13.91 -0.53 -11.77
CA GLY A 39 14.13 -1.17 -13.06
C GLY A 39 12.85 -1.46 -13.84
N ASP A 40 13.00 -2.24 -14.90
CA ASP A 40 11.95 -2.50 -15.90
C ASP A 40 11.40 -3.92 -15.80
N LEU A 41 10.09 -4.06 -15.90
CA LEU A 41 9.39 -5.34 -16.02
C LEU A 41 8.65 -5.38 -17.36
N TYR A 42 8.93 -6.39 -18.18
CA TYR A 42 8.23 -6.60 -19.44
C TYR A 42 7.96 -8.07 -19.71
N TYR A 43 7.04 -8.35 -20.64
CA TYR A 43 6.75 -9.70 -21.10
C TYR A 43 7.42 -9.93 -22.46
N ASN A 44 8.06 -11.08 -22.63
CA ASN A 44 8.52 -11.47 -23.95
C ASN A 44 7.36 -11.96 -24.83
N LYS A 45 7.64 -12.20 -26.11
CA LYS A 45 6.65 -12.73 -27.09
C LYS A 45 6.04 -14.09 -26.72
N TYR A 46 6.63 -14.81 -25.76
CA TYR A 46 6.15 -16.09 -25.25
C TYR A 46 5.38 -15.95 -23.93
N GLY A 47 5.09 -14.72 -23.48
CA GLY A 47 4.37 -14.45 -22.23
C GLY A 47 5.20 -14.68 -20.96
N GLN A 48 6.52 -14.78 -21.05
CA GLN A 48 7.37 -14.91 -19.87
C GLN A 48 7.78 -13.52 -19.36
N PRO A 49 7.63 -13.25 -18.04
CA PRO A 49 8.06 -11.99 -17.46
C PRO A 49 9.59 -11.92 -17.37
N ILE A 50 10.15 -10.79 -17.75
CA ILE A 50 11.57 -10.47 -17.67
C ILE A 50 11.69 -9.20 -16.83
N LEU A 51 12.52 -9.27 -15.79
CA LEU A 51 12.76 -8.17 -14.87
C LEU A 51 14.23 -7.75 -14.98
N VAL A 52 14.45 -6.48 -15.26
CA VAL A 52 15.77 -5.86 -15.39
C VAL A 52 15.96 -4.92 -14.21
N ILE A 53 16.94 -5.19 -13.36
CA ILE A 53 17.25 -4.37 -12.17
C ILE A 53 18.74 -4.05 -12.19
N GLY A 54 19.09 -2.77 -12.33
CA GLY A 54 20.47 -2.32 -12.49
C GLY A 54 21.16 -3.07 -13.64
N HIS A 55 22.24 -3.81 -13.32
CA HIS A 55 23.01 -4.60 -14.29
C HIS A 55 22.55 -6.06 -14.43
N HIS A 56 21.43 -6.42 -13.82
CA HIS A 56 20.94 -7.79 -13.79
C HIS A 56 19.67 -7.97 -14.63
N ILE A 57 19.61 -9.09 -15.34
CA ILE A 57 18.40 -9.59 -15.99
C ILE A 57 17.94 -10.88 -15.30
N LEU A 58 16.68 -10.90 -14.87
CA LEU A 58 16.01 -12.03 -14.26
C LEU A 58 14.91 -12.51 -15.19
N GLN A 59 14.96 -13.80 -15.53
CA GLN A 59 13.91 -14.47 -16.29
C GLN A 59 12.96 -15.13 -15.30
N GLY A 60 11.68 -14.75 -15.37
CA GLY A 60 10.65 -15.22 -14.47
C GLY A 60 9.63 -16.13 -15.14
N ARG A 61 8.67 -16.58 -14.34
CA ARG A 61 7.47 -17.27 -14.81
C ARG A 61 6.24 -16.69 -14.14
N GLU A 62 5.20 -16.49 -14.94
CA GLU A 62 3.86 -16.19 -14.44
C GLU A 62 3.22 -17.48 -13.91
N GLN A 63 2.63 -17.41 -12.73
CA GLN A 63 1.90 -18.49 -12.10
C GLN A 63 0.56 -17.96 -11.58
N LYS A 64 -0.54 -18.57 -12.02
CA LYS A 64 -1.87 -18.28 -11.48
C LYS A 64 -1.94 -18.73 -10.02
N LEU A 65 -2.53 -17.90 -9.17
CA LEU A 65 -2.78 -18.25 -7.78
C LEU A 65 -4.02 -19.16 -7.70
N GLU A 66 -3.91 -20.27 -6.99
CA GLU A 66 -5.06 -21.15 -6.73
C GLU A 66 -6.13 -20.42 -5.90
N LYS A 67 -5.70 -19.53 -5.02
CA LYS A 67 -6.56 -18.67 -4.18
C LYS A 67 -6.18 -17.21 -4.45
N PRO A 68 -7.03 -16.45 -5.17
CA PRO A 68 -6.82 -15.02 -5.36
C PRO A 68 -6.74 -14.28 -4.02
N LEU A 69 -5.94 -13.22 -3.96
CA LEU A 69 -5.74 -12.41 -2.77
C LEU A 69 -6.35 -11.02 -2.97
N ALA A 70 -6.96 -10.45 -1.93
CA ALA A 70 -7.40 -9.07 -1.94
C ALA A 70 -6.27 -8.17 -1.41
N VAL A 71 -6.00 -7.07 -2.12
CA VAL A 71 -5.11 -6.01 -1.64
C VAL A 71 -5.94 -5.06 -0.78
N LEU A 72 -5.65 -5.03 0.51
CA LEU A 72 -6.35 -4.20 1.48
C LEU A 72 -5.50 -3.00 1.87
N GLU A 73 -6.10 -1.80 1.78
CA GLU A 73 -5.51 -0.60 2.35
C GLU A 73 -6.15 -0.33 3.71
N LYS A 74 -5.32 -0.25 4.74
CA LYS A 74 -5.77 0.16 6.07
C LYS A 74 -6.12 1.64 6.05
N SER A 75 -7.38 1.97 6.33
CA SER A 75 -7.81 3.34 6.55
C SER A 75 -7.18 3.85 7.85
N ARG A 76 -6.27 4.83 7.73
CA ARG A 76 -5.76 5.57 8.90
C ARG A 76 -6.69 6.75 9.09
N THR A 77 -7.76 6.55 9.85
CA THR A 77 -8.54 7.67 10.39
C THR A 77 -7.61 8.46 11.29
N LYS A 78 -6.95 9.50 10.78
CA LYS A 78 -6.24 10.46 11.63
C LYS A 78 -7.28 10.95 12.63
N ASP A 79 -7.02 10.72 13.91
CA ASP A 79 -7.87 11.20 14.99
C ASP A 79 -8.22 12.67 14.73
N LYS A 80 -9.45 12.94 14.26
CA LYS A 80 -10.04 14.28 14.16
C LYS A 80 -10.29 14.91 15.55
N LYS A 81 -9.44 14.59 16.53
CA LYS A 81 -9.42 15.19 17.87
C LYS A 81 -8.52 16.44 17.92
N ALA A 82 -7.62 16.65 16.95
CA ALA A 82 -6.72 17.81 16.97
C ALA A 82 -7.35 19.12 16.43
N LEU A 83 -8.41 19.06 15.63
CA LEU A 83 -9.02 20.24 14.99
C LEU A 83 -10.26 20.80 15.71
N LEU A 84 -10.63 20.25 16.87
CA LEU A 84 -11.77 20.75 17.67
C LEU A 84 -11.35 21.45 18.97
N ASN A 85 -10.04 21.58 19.23
CA ASN A 85 -9.54 22.18 20.47
C ASN A 85 -9.19 23.68 20.36
N GLU A 86 -9.40 24.31 19.19
CA GLU A 86 -9.15 25.77 18.98
C GLU A 86 -10.44 26.60 18.87
N SER A 87 -11.57 26.08 19.35
CA SER A 87 -12.72 26.93 19.67
C SER A 87 -12.90 26.91 21.17
N GLY A 88 -12.01 27.63 21.87
CA GLY A 88 -12.10 27.85 23.30
C GLY A 88 -13.42 28.51 23.66
N ILE A 89 -14.40 27.72 24.08
CA ILE A 89 -15.54 28.21 24.86
C ILE A 89 -14.95 28.62 26.21
N VAL A 90 -14.75 29.92 26.39
CA VAL A 90 -14.45 30.51 27.69
C VAL A 90 -15.66 30.24 28.58
N PHE A 91 -15.52 29.30 29.52
CA PHE A 91 -16.50 29.08 30.57
C PHE A 91 -16.38 30.23 31.59
N ASP A 92 -17.27 31.21 31.49
CA ASP A 92 -17.47 32.23 32.50
C ASP A 92 -18.27 31.61 33.68
N PRO A 93 -17.72 31.51 34.91
CA PRO A 93 -18.36 30.81 36.02
C PRO A 93 -19.64 31.46 36.56
N ASN A 94 -20.01 32.66 36.08
CA ASN A 94 -21.09 33.47 36.67
C ASN A 94 -22.33 33.63 35.78
N SER A 95 -22.60 32.71 34.83
CA SER A 95 -23.90 32.65 34.16
C SER A 95 -24.79 31.58 34.77
N THR A 96 -25.43 31.95 35.87
CA THR A 96 -26.48 31.17 36.52
C THR A 96 -27.82 31.50 35.85
N LEU A 97 -28.62 30.44 35.61
CA LEU A 97 -30.07 30.36 35.40
C LEU A 97 -30.61 29.99 34.00
N ASN A 98 -31.32 28.85 34.04
CA ASN A 98 -32.48 28.42 33.24
C ASN A 98 -32.23 27.58 31.98
N LYS A 99 -31.92 26.30 32.17
CA LYS A 99 -32.62 25.24 31.43
C LYS A 99 -32.61 23.90 32.18
N THR A 100 -33.82 23.45 32.45
CA THR A 100 -34.27 22.15 32.97
C THR A 100 -33.30 20.98 32.77
N VAL A 101 -32.93 20.41 33.91
CA VAL A 101 -32.39 19.07 34.15
C VAL A 101 -33.30 18.02 33.48
N ASP A 102 -32.72 17.08 32.71
CA ASP A 102 -33.13 15.65 32.61
C ASP A 102 -32.74 14.89 31.32
N ARG A 103 -31.79 15.32 30.46
CA ARG A 103 -31.41 14.48 29.29
C ARG A 103 -29.96 14.31 28.83
N THR A 104 -28.93 14.91 29.41
CA THR A 104 -27.63 14.96 28.69
C THR A 104 -26.41 14.30 29.35
N THR A 105 -26.52 13.77 30.57
CA THR A 105 -25.34 13.15 31.23
C THR A 105 -25.07 11.72 30.76
N LEU A 106 -26.11 10.92 30.48
CA LEU A 106 -25.97 9.55 29.97
C LEU A 106 -25.54 9.50 28.49
N ASP A 107 -26.02 10.43 27.67
CA ASP A 107 -25.62 10.51 26.25
C ASP A 107 -24.14 10.89 26.10
N THR A 108 -23.61 11.70 27.02
CA THR A 108 -22.21 12.14 26.98
C THR A 108 -21.26 11.01 27.39
N THR A 109 -21.62 10.17 28.38
CA THR A 109 -20.78 9.02 28.79
C THR A 109 -20.80 7.90 27.74
N VAL A 110 -21.94 7.60 27.11
CA VAL A 110 -22.06 6.60 26.04
C VAL A 110 -21.32 7.04 24.76
N ALA A 111 -21.30 8.34 24.45
CA ALA A 111 -20.51 8.89 23.34
C ALA A 111 -18.99 8.84 23.62
N LEU A 112 -18.57 8.93 24.89
CA LEU A 112 -17.16 8.84 25.30
C LEU A 112 -16.65 7.39 25.33
N GLU A 113 -17.45 6.43 25.78
CA GLU A 113 -17.07 5.00 25.77
C GLU A 113 -16.83 4.46 24.35
N ASN A 114 -17.65 4.89 23.38
CA ASN A 114 -17.47 4.54 21.96
C ASN A 114 -16.25 5.21 21.31
N LYS A 115 -15.65 6.22 21.95
CA LYS A 115 -14.45 6.95 21.45
C LYS A 115 -13.14 6.26 21.79
N SER A 116 -13.19 5.15 22.54
CA SER A 116 -12.03 4.34 22.97
C SER A 116 -11.78 3.09 22.11
N ARG A 117 -12.76 2.69 21.27
CA ARG A 117 -12.55 1.65 20.27
C ARG A 117 -11.95 2.28 19.03
N HIS A 118 -10.65 2.07 18.83
CA HIS A 118 -10.01 2.38 17.55
C HIS A 118 -10.73 1.58 16.43
N SER A 119 -11.65 2.21 15.70
CA SER A 119 -12.28 1.61 14.51
C SER A 119 -11.19 1.37 13.48
N THR A 120 -10.86 0.10 13.23
CA THR A 120 -9.91 -0.28 12.19
C THR A 120 -10.71 -0.64 10.95
N GLU A 121 -10.63 0.22 9.94
CA GLU A 121 -11.32 0.03 8.66
C GLU A 121 -10.32 -0.31 7.55
N TYR A 122 -10.76 -1.11 6.59
CA TYR A 122 -9.96 -1.51 5.44
C TYR A 122 -10.75 -1.30 4.14
N ILE A 123 -10.09 -0.80 3.12
CA ILE A 123 -10.66 -0.62 1.78
C ILE A 123 -10.00 -1.65 0.86
N VAL A 124 -10.82 -2.41 0.12
CA VAL A 124 -10.31 -3.30 -0.92
C VAL A 124 -9.89 -2.44 -2.12
N ARG A 125 -8.60 -2.46 -2.46
CA ARG A 125 -8.04 -1.67 -3.57
C ARG A 125 -7.96 -2.46 -4.87
N ALA A 126 -7.57 -3.73 -4.79
CA ALA A 126 -7.33 -4.56 -5.96
C ALA A 126 -7.50 -6.05 -5.65
N ILE A 127 -7.58 -6.87 -6.70
CA ILE A 127 -7.46 -8.32 -6.61
C ILE A 127 -6.13 -8.75 -7.23
N CYS A 128 -5.48 -9.71 -6.58
CA CYS A 128 -4.30 -10.37 -7.07
C CYS A 128 -4.63 -11.82 -7.43
N THR A 129 -4.59 -12.12 -8.73
CA THR A 129 -4.94 -13.44 -9.29
C THR A 129 -3.71 -14.26 -9.69
N LYS A 130 -2.54 -13.61 -9.76
CA LYS A 130 -1.32 -14.20 -10.31
C LYS A 130 -0.07 -13.67 -9.62
N LYS A 131 1.01 -14.43 -9.73
CA LYS A 131 2.34 -14.06 -9.27
C LYS A 131 3.39 -14.25 -10.36
N LEU A 132 4.40 -13.41 -10.33
CA LEU A 132 5.58 -13.44 -11.19
C LEU A 132 6.76 -13.92 -10.35
N THR A 133 7.25 -15.11 -10.64
CA THR A 133 8.30 -15.77 -9.86
C THR A 133 9.64 -15.69 -10.57
N PHE A 134 10.66 -15.13 -9.90
CA PHE A 134 12.03 -15.01 -10.40
C PHE A 134 12.96 -15.80 -9.48
N LYS A 135 13.10 -17.10 -9.79
CA LYS A 135 13.87 -18.06 -8.97
C LYS A 135 15.27 -18.34 -9.52
N SER A 136 15.52 -17.97 -10.77
CA SER A 136 16.83 -18.18 -11.39
C SER A 136 17.82 -17.12 -10.93
N ARG A 137 19.11 -17.50 -10.89
CA ARG A 137 20.20 -16.56 -10.56
C ARG A 137 20.17 -15.36 -11.51
N PRO A 138 20.32 -14.12 -11.01
CA PRO A 138 20.43 -12.95 -11.86
C PRO A 138 21.57 -13.10 -12.86
N LYS A 139 21.29 -12.88 -14.14
CA LYS A 139 22.31 -12.89 -15.20
C LYS A 139 22.83 -11.47 -15.42
N PRO A 140 24.13 -11.27 -15.68
CA PRO A 140 24.63 -9.95 -16.07
C PRO A 140 24.07 -9.56 -17.45
N ILE A 141 23.79 -8.28 -17.64
CA ILE A 141 23.43 -7.74 -18.96
C ILE A 141 24.72 -7.62 -19.77
N ILE A 142 24.80 -8.37 -20.88
CA ILE A 142 25.90 -8.26 -21.83
C ILE A 142 25.44 -7.30 -22.92
N ALA A 143 25.89 -6.04 -22.85
CA ALA A 143 25.71 -5.10 -23.95
C ALA A 143 26.76 -5.41 -25.03
N ASN A 144 26.38 -6.02 -26.14
CA ASN A 144 27.20 -5.99 -27.35
C ASN A 144 27.09 -4.58 -27.95
N VAL A 145 27.88 -3.65 -27.43
CA VAL A 145 28.09 -2.36 -28.08
C VAL A 145 29.09 -2.62 -29.19
N SER A 146 28.60 -2.87 -30.41
CA SER A 146 29.45 -2.82 -31.59
C SER A 146 29.99 -1.40 -31.71
N ILE A 147 31.25 -1.21 -31.30
CA ILE A 147 32.00 0.02 -31.58
C ILE A 147 32.11 0.08 -33.11
N THR A 148 31.27 0.92 -33.72
CA THR A 148 31.48 1.30 -35.12
C THR A 148 32.59 2.32 -35.08
N VAL A 149 33.78 1.89 -35.52
CA VAL A 149 34.94 2.75 -35.76
C VAL A 149 34.74 3.53 -37.04
#